data_AF-N9CCF7-F1
#
_entry.id   AF-N9CCF7-F1
#
_cell.length_a   1.000
_cell.length_b   1.000
_cell.length_c   1.000
_cell.angle_alpha   90.00
_cell.angle_beta   90.00
_cell.angle_gamma   90.00
#
_symmetry.space_group_name_H-M   'P 1'
#
loop_
_entity.id
_entity.type
_entity.pdbx_description
1 polymer ?
#
loop_
_entity_poly.entity_id
_entity_poly.type
_entity_poly.pdbx_seq_one_letter_code
_entity_poly.pdbx_strand_id
1 'polypeptide(L)'
;MKLGLIAVPLILMGVTQAGVAATQGNFKRFSVSAGWLHVMPQGKANPFNINTAVKDGTQSTVGKISQGAFIDSIDPNATIDNGVDPEPINLKAGLLKMFDQGLADVIGDGKGNISEVFTGTATVNGLEEWQSESTGLEAEDVDTLGLTINYYMNDNVSLQLIGGIPPKVDIKGKGEIFAPLSGLALPTGVAAMIFPDGLPLGQDIPITNLGNKSKAATARAWTPALEAQYQFGKSGINKFRPYVGVGLMYAYFNDIKLNSEIRSDLEAAGHMIQNVLDNKAGAALDGQVSSGVMRVDVDADDAIAPIVTAGFTYDLNDHWYGVASVSYAKLNNKTTINVVNESTGQQLIHATTKIDIDPLITYLGVGYRF
;
A
#
# COMPACT_ATOMS: atom_id res chain seq x y z
N MET A 1 -11.78 9.63 20.18
CA MET A 1 -12.42 9.18 21.44
C MET A 1 -12.77 7.70 21.30
N LYS A 2 -12.22 6.83 22.16
CA LYS A 2 -12.26 5.37 22.02
C LYS A 2 -13.65 4.80 22.36
N LEU A 3 -14.53 4.63 21.36
CA LEU A 3 -15.84 3.99 21.55
C LEU A 3 -15.83 2.46 21.36
N GLY A 4 -14.76 1.88 20.80
CA GLY A 4 -14.75 0.46 20.41
C GLY A 4 -14.74 -0.56 21.56
N LEU A 5 -14.27 -0.20 22.76
CA LEU A 5 -14.11 -1.18 23.86
C LEU A 5 -15.35 -1.31 24.76
N ILE A 6 -16.32 -0.39 24.65
CA ILE A 6 -17.50 -0.32 25.55
C ILE A 6 -18.75 -0.96 24.90
N ALA A 7 -18.72 -1.22 23.58
CA ALA A 7 -19.88 -1.75 22.86
C ALA A 7 -20.19 -3.23 23.20
N VAL A 8 -19.17 -4.07 23.43
CA VAL A 8 -19.37 -5.52 23.61
C VAL A 8 -20.16 -5.86 24.90
N PRO A 9 -19.87 -5.25 26.08
CA PRO A 9 -20.66 -5.49 27.28
C PRO A 9 -22.11 -4.96 27.18
N LEU A 10 -22.29 -3.80 26.53
CA LEU A 10 -23.61 -3.16 26.36
C LEU A 10 -24.52 -3.93 25.39
N ILE A 11 -23.95 -4.50 24.32
CA ILE A 11 -24.70 -5.37 23.40
C ILE A 11 -25.11 -6.66 24.11
N LEU A 12 -24.22 -7.28 24.90
CA LEU A 12 -24.58 -8.46 25.72
C LEU A 12 -25.67 -8.14 26.74
N MET A 13 -25.63 -6.98 27.41
CA MET A 13 -26.66 -6.57 28.38
C MET A 13 -27.98 -6.14 27.71
N GLY A 14 -27.95 -5.60 26.49
CA GLY A 14 -29.15 -5.28 25.73
C GLY A 14 -29.91 -6.53 25.25
N VAL A 15 -29.16 -7.57 24.84
CA VAL A 15 -29.73 -8.86 24.41
C VAL A 15 -30.40 -9.59 25.58
N THR A 16 -29.86 -9.49 26.80
CA THR A 16 -30.52 -10.11 27.98
C THR A 16 -31.84 -9.42 28.34
N GLN A 17 -31.98 -8.10 28.16
CA GLN A 17 -33.23 -7.40 28.45
C GLN A 17 -34.29 -7.57 27.35
N ALA A 18 -33.89 -7.61 26.07
CA ALA A 18 -34.81 -7.82 24.94
C ALA A 18 -35.33 -9.27 24.86
N GLY A 19 -34.57 -10.26 25.33
CA GLY A 19 -34.99 -11.67 25.38
C GLY A 19 -36.15 -11.94 26.34
N VAL A 20 -36.32 -11.15 27.40
CA VAL A 20 -37.38 -11.36 28.41
C VAL A 20 -38.75 -10.86 27.94
N ALA A 21 -38.81 -9.89 27.03
CA ALA A 21 -40.06 -9.25 26.60
C ALA A 21 -40.77 -9.96 25.43
N ALA A 22 -40.20 -11.06 24.93
CA ALA A 22 -40.41 -11.54 23.58
C ALA A 22 -40.81 -13.03 23.53
N THR A 23 -41.72 -13.47 24.39
CA THR A 23 -42.31 -14.83 24.37
C THR A 23 -43.70 -14.82 23.74
N GLN A 24 -43.75 -14.61 22.41
CA GLN A 24 -44.90 -15.03 21.59
C GLN A 24 -44.38 -15.75 20.35
N GLY A 25 -44.25 -17.07 20.43
CA GLY A 25 -43.76 -17.96 19.37
C GLY A 25 -42.93 -19.10 19.95
N ASN A 26 -43.18 -20.34 19.51
CA ASN A 26 -42.52 -21.56 20.01
C ASN A 26 -41.04 -21.70 19.56
N PHE A 27 -40.34 -20.61 19.26
CA PHE A 27 -38.95 -20.64 18.77
C PHE A 27 -38.07 -19.61 19.49
N LYS A 28 -36.79 -19.95 19.63
CA LYS A 28 -35.77 -19.12 20.28
C LYS A 28 -35.44 -17.91 19.43
N ARG A 29 -35.57 -16.71 19.98
CA ARG A 29 -35.50 -15.46 19.21
C ARG A 29 -34.09 -14.92 19.03
N PHE A 30 -33.17 -15.27 19.91
CA PHE A 30 -31.78 -14.82 19.84
C PHE A 30 -30.80 -15.97 19.96
N SER A 31 -29.71 -15.90 19.22
CA SER A 31 -28.53 -16.70 19.49
C SER A 31 -27.26 -15.88 19.40
N VAL A 32 -26.27 -16.30 20.18
CA VAL A 32 -24.91 -15.78 20.12
C VAL A 32 -23.96 -16.94 19.92
N SER A 33 -22.92 -16.74 19.12
CA SER A 33 -21.82 -17.70 19.04
C SER A 33 -20.48 -17.00 19.09
N ALA A 34 -19.49 -17.71 19.62
CA ALA A 34 -18.10 -17.30 19.61
C ALA A 34 -17.27 -18.43 19.02
N GLY A 35 -16.27 -18.08 18.23
CA GLY A 35 -15.51 -19.06 17.48
C GLY A 35 -14.26 -18.50 16.85
N TRP A 36 -13.48 -19.40 16.28
CA TRP A 36 -12.32 -19.08 15.49
C TRP A 36 -12.76 -18.62 14.09
N LEU A 37 -12.20 -17.50 13.65
CA LEU A 37 -12.44 -16.91 12.34
C LEU A 37 -11.10 -16.80 11.62
N HIS A 38 -10.99 -17.48 10.49
CA HIS A 38 -9.79 -17.50 9.65
C HIS A 38 -10.13 -16.80 8.32
N VAL A 39 -9.41 -15.72 8.02
CA VAL A 39 -9.59 -14.89 6.83
C VAL A 39 -8.46 -15.18 5.86
N MET A 40 -8.80 -15.52 4.62
CA MET A 40 -7.84 -15.78 3.55
C MET A 40 -8.11 -14.81 2.37
N PRO A 41 -7.36 -13.71 2.25
CA PRO A 41 -7.43 -12.84 1.08
C PRO A 41 -7.13 -13.61 -0.22
N GLN A 42 -7.88 -13.35 -1.29
CA GLN A 42 -7.72 -14.03 -2.59
C GLN A 42 -7.30 -13.08 -3.73
N GLY A 43 -7.22 -11.77 -3.43
CA GLY A 43 -6.82 -10.78 -4.42
C GLY A 43 -5.33 -10.82 -4.75
N LYS A 44 -4.95 -10.01 -5.75
CA LYS A 44 -3.58 -9.94 -6.28
C LYS A 44 -3.04 -8.53 -6.15
N ALA A 45 -1.72 -8.42 -6.17
CA ALA A 45 -1.04 -7.13 -6.26
C ALA A 45 -1.50 -6.33 -7.48
N ASN A 46 -1.81 -5.05 -7.27
CA ASN A 46 -2.02 -4.07 -8.32
C ASN A 46 -0.89 -3.02 -8.32
N PRO A 47 -0.50 -2.49 -9.49
CA PRO A 47 0.53 -1.45 -9.58
C PRO A 47 0.26 -0.21 -8.72
N PHE A 48 1.33 0.49 -8.35
CA PHE A 48 1.23 1.83 -7.78
C PHE A 48 1.18 2.88 -8.91
N ASN A 49 0.23 3.81 -8.81
CA ASN A 49 0.24 5.06 -9.57
C ASN A 49 0.90 6.12 -8.71
N ILE A 50 1.94 6.77 -9.22
CA ILE A 50 2.79 7.68 -8.44
C ILE A 50 2.84 9.02 -9.16
N ASN A 51 2.66 10.09 -8.40
CA ASN A 51 2.84 11.47 -8.84
C ASN A 51 3.80 12.19 -7.89
N THR A 52 4.54 13.17 -8.40
CA THR A 52 5.40 14.01 -7.55
C THR A 52 5.14 15.50 -7.79
N ALA A 53 5.74 16.32 -6.92
CA ALA A 53 5.74 17.77 -7.07
C ALA A 53 6.66 18.29 -8.20
N VAL A 54 7.53 17.45 -8.76
CA VAL A 54 8.40 17.81 -9.90
C VAL A 54 7.60 17.63 -11.18
N LYS A 55 7.30 18.72 -11.88
CA LYS A 55 6.60 18.71 -13.16
C LYS A 55 7.56 18.40 -14.31
N ASP A 56 7.06 17.77 -15.36
CA ASP A 56 7.86 17.57 -16.56
C ASP A 56 8.29 18.95 -17.11
N GLY A 57 9.56 19.07 -17.45
CA GLY A 57 10.20 20.32 -17.86
C GLY A 57 10.72 21.17 -16.70
N THR A 58 10.69 20.68 -15.45
CA THR A 58 11.25 21.41 -14.31
C THR A 58 12.75 21.63 -14.53
N GLN A 59 13.16 22.90 -14.57
CA GLN A 59 14.57 23.27 -14.60
C GLN A 59 15.11 23.42 -13.18
N SER A 60 16.17 22.70 -12.87
CA SER A 60 16.88 22.78 -11.60
C SER A 60 18.36 22.99 -11.86
N THR A 61 19.02 23.85 -11.09
CA THR A 61 20.48 23.81 -11.02
C THR A 61 20.94 22.43 -10.54
N VAL A 62 22.00 21.89 -11.15
CA VAL A 62 22.58 20.61 -10.72
C VAL A 62 23.36 20.82 -9.44
N GLY A 63 24.19 21.86 -9.41
CA GLY A 63 25.13 22.09 -8.31
C GLY A 63 26.18 20.99 -8.26
N LYS A 64 26.75 20.78 -7.08
CA LYS A 64 27.73 19.71 -6.88
C LYS A 64 27.07 18.32 -7.00
N ILE A 65 27.74 17.39 -7.69
CA ILE A 65 27.30 16.00 -7.87
C ILE A 65 28.51 15.06 -7.84
N SER A 66 28.38 13.87 -7.25
CA SER A 66 29.43 12.86 -7.30
C SER A 66 29.68 12.36 -8.74
N GLN A 67 30.90 11.90 -9.02
CA GLN A 67 31.21 11.32 -10.34
C GLN A 67 30.34 10.10 -10.67
N GLY A 68 30.03 9.28 -9.66
CA GLY A 68 29.15 8.12 -9.83
C GLY A 68 27.73 8.51 -10.22
N ALA A 69 27.09 9.38 -9.43
CA ALA A 69 25.75 9.88 -9.74
C ALA A 69 25.70 10.61 -11.09
N PHE A 70 26.74 11.37 -11.44
CA PHE A 70 26.87 12.01 -12.74
C PHE A 70 26.82 10.98 -13.87
N ILE A 71 27.67 9.95 -13.82
CA ILE A 71 27.74 8.90 -14.84
C ILE A 71 26.45 8.06 -14.88
N ASP A 72 25.86 7.76 -13.74
CA ASP A 72 24.65 6.94 -13.65
C ASP A 72 23.39 7.64 -14.14
N SER A 73 23.37 8.96 -14.10
CA SER A 73 22.26 9.77 -14.61
C SER A 73 22.18 9.83 -16.14
N ILE A 74 23.29 9.53 -16.83
CA ILE A 74 23.36 9.60 -18.30
C ILE A 74 22.51 8.50 -18.92
N ASP A 75 21.70 8.88 -19.91
CA ASP A 75 20.88 7.92 -20.66
C ASP A 75 21.75 6.79 -21.23
N PRO A 76 21.49 5.51 -20.84
CA PRO A 76 22.28 4.38 -21.29
C PRO A 76 22.23 4.17 -22.81
N ASN A 77 21.24 4.73 -23.50
CA ASN A 77 21.08 4.65 -24.95
C ASN A 77 21.62 5.88 -25.70
N ALA A 78 22.06 6.93 -24.99
CA ALA A 78 22.62 8.11 -25.64
C ALA A 78 23.94 7.78 -26.35
N THR A 79 24.15 8.41 -27.50
CA THR A 79 25.34 8.23 -28.33
C THR A 79 25.99 9.58 -28.67
N ILE A 80 27.29 9.57 -28.91
CA ILE A 80 28.06 10.68 -29.46
C ILE A 80 28.60 10.25 -30.83
N ASP A 81 28.48 11.14 -31.81
CA ASP A 81 29.24 11.05 -33.05
C ASP A 81 30.65 11.61 -32.82
N ASN A 82 31.65 10.74 -32.83
CA ASN A 82 33.03 11.13 -32.59
C ASN A 82 33.76 11.56 -33.87
N GLY A 83 33.10 11.56 -35.04
CA GLY A 83 33.67 11.98 -36.33
C GLY A 83 34.85 11.12 -36.84
N VAL A 84 35.23 10.08 -36.08
CA VAL A 84 36.35 9.18 -36.35
C VAL A 84 35.84 7.75 -36.59
N ASP A 85 34.86 7.32 -35.80
CA ASP A 85 34.25 6.01 -35.93
C ASP A 85 32.99 6.08 -36.82
N PRO A 86 32.78 5.10 -37.73
CA PRO A 86 31.61 5.09 -38.61
C PRO A 86 30.29 4.77 -37.88
N GLU A 87 30.35 4.27 -36.64
CA GLU A 87 29.20 4.04 -35.79
C GLU A 87 29.23 4.96 -34.56
N PRO A 88 28.10 5.55 -34.15
CA PRO A 88 28.02 6.37 -32.93
C PRO A 88 28.46 5.59 -31.70
N ILE A 89 29.27 6.21 -30.85
CA ILE A 89 29.76 5.57 -29.61
C ILE A 89 28.78 5.88 -28.49
N ASN A 90 28.54 4.91 -27.60
CA ASN A 90 27.76 5.13 -26.40
C ASN A 90 28.36 6.28 -25.53
N LEU A 91 27.54 7.29 -25.22
CA LEU A 91 27.93 8.49 -24.48
C LEU A 91 28.50 8.13 -23.10
N LYS A 92 27.83 7.25 -22.35
CA LYS A 92 28.26 6.84 -21.01
C LYS A 92 29.64 6.17 -21.04
N ALA A 93 29.87 5.27 -21.99
CA ALA A 93 31.18 4.64 -22.20
C ALA A 93 32.25 5.64 -22.65
N GLY A 94 31.88 6.61 -23.49
CA GLY A 94 32.76 7.70 -23.91
C GLY A 94 33.19 8.58 -22.74
N LEU A 95 32.24 8.97 -21.89
CA LEU A 95 32.49 9.76 -20.68
C LEU A 95 33.45 9.04 -19.73
N LEU A 96 33.24 7.75 -19.47
CA LEU A 96 34.15 6.95 -18.63
C LEU A 96 35.59 6.99 -19.16
N LYS A 97 35.78 6.83 -20.46
CA LYS A 97 37.12 6.94 -21.09
C LYS A 97 37.69 8.35 -20.95
N MET A 98 36.87 9.40 -21.09
CA MET A 98 37.33 10.79 -20.89
C MET A 98 37.75 11.03 -19.44
N PHE A 99 37.02 10.46 -18.47
CA PHE A 99 37.39 10.51 -17.05
C PHE A 99 38.74 9.83 -16.81
N ASP A 100 38.97 8.65 -17.38
CA ASP A 100 40.26 7.94 -17.32
C ASP A 100 41.41 8.75 -17.97
N GLN A 101 41.08 9.62 -18.94
CA GLN A 101 42.03 10.49 -19.64
C GLN A 101 42.22 11.87 -18.97
N GLY A 102 41.67 12.08 -17.77
CA GLY A 102 41.89 13.30 -16.97
C GLY A 102 40.77 14.33 -17.05
N LEU A 103 39.59 14.01 -17.62
CA LEU A 103 38.44 14.92 -17.58
C LEU A 103 38.04 15.26 -16.13
N ALA A 104 38.15 14.29 -15.20
CA ALA A 104 37.93 14.52 -13.76
C ALA A 104 38.79 15.65 -13.20
N ASP A 105 40.02 15.81 -13.67
CA ASP A 105 40.93 16.85 -13.18
C ASP A 105 40.54 18.25 -13.70
N VAL A 106 39.83 18.29 -14.83
CA VAL A 106 39.39 19.54 -15.48
C VAL A 106 38.06 20.03 -14.90
N ILE A 107 37.07 19.13 -14.77
CA ILE A 107 35.71 19.50 -14.36
C ILE A 107 35.39 19.13 -12.91
N GLY A 108 36.29 18.42 -12.23
CA GLY A 108 36.10 17.97 -10.85
C GLY A 108 36.50 19.01 -9.81
N ASP A 109 36.09 18.77 -8.56
CA ASP A 109 36.48 19.56 -7.39
C ASP A 109 37.72 19.01 -6.65
N GLY A 110 38.38 18.00 -7.22
CA GLY A 110 39.49 17.28 -6.60
C GLY A 110 39.10 16.36 -5.43
N LYS A 111 37.80 16.19 -5.15
CA LYS A 111 37.25 15.36 -4.06
C LYS A 111 36.29 14.29 -4.57
N GLY A 112 36.43 13.88 -5.83
CA GLY A 112 35.58 12.87 -6.46
C GLY A 112 34.20 13.37 -6.92
N ASN A 113 34.01 14.69 -7.00
CA ASN A 113 32.76 15.29 -7.46
C ASN A 113 32.99 16.16 -8.69
N ILE A 114 31.95 16.36 -9.48
CA ILE A 114 31.93 17.38 -10.53
C ILE A 114 31.64 18.73 -9.86
N SER A 115 32.44 19.74 -10.19
CA SER A 115 32.31 21.08 -9.62
C SER A 115 31.04 21.78 -10.12
N GLU A 116 30.32 22.46 -9.23
CA GLU A 116 29.09 23.20 -9.54
C GLU A 116 29.27 24.26 -10.63
N VAL A 117 30.51 24.74 -10.84
CA VAL A 117 30.86 25.71 -11.88
C VAL A 117 30.66 25.13 -13.29
N PHE A 118 30.69 23.81 -13.44
CA PHE A 118 30.66 23.12 -14.73
C PHE A 118 29.39 22.30 -14.96
N THR A 119 28.61 22.00 -13.93
CA THR A 119 27.42 21.14 -14.05
C THR A 119 26.20 21.84 -14.62
N GLY A 120 26.12 23.18 -14.48
CA GLY A 120 25.01 23.97 -15.00
C GLY A 120 23.63 23.56 -14.47
N THR A 121 22.68 23.41 -15.38
CA THR A 121 21.25 23.14 -15.08
C THR A 121 20.79 21.84 -15.73
N ALA A 122 19.82 21.17 -15.12
CA ALA A 122 19.13 20.03 -15.71
C ALA A 122 17.64 20.32 -15.87
N THR A 123 17.10 19.93 -17.01
CA THR A 123 15.66 19.79 -17.23
C THR A 123 15.26 18.38 -16.80
N VAL A 124 14.35 18.27 -15.84
CA VAL A 124 13.89 17.01 -15.25
C VAL A 124 12.52 16.63 -15.81
N ASN A 125 12.40 15.39 -16.27
CA ASN A 125 11.20 14.78 -16.83
C ASN A 125 11.00 13.36 -16.28
N GLY A 126 9.80 12.82 -16.46
CA GLY A 126 9.44 11.43 -16.10
C GLY A 126 9.11 11.24 -14.62
N LEU A 127 9.35 12.26 -13.79
CA LEU A 127 9.03 12.23 -12.36
C LEU A 127 7.65 12.82 -12.04
N GLU A 128 6.93 13.40 -13.00
CA GLU A 128 5.62 14.00 -12.73
C GLU A 128 4.56 12.94 -12.40
N GLU A 129 4.46 11.91 -13.24
CA GLU A 129 3.48 10.83 -13.11
C GLU A 129 3.99 9.57 -13.79
N TRP A 130 3.93 8.44 -13.09
CA TRP A 130 4.19 7.12 -13.70
C TRP A 130 3.46 6.01 -12.95
N GLN A 131 3.37 4.85 -13.61
CA GLN A 131 2.87 3.63 -13.02
C GLN A 131 4.02 2.66 -12.78
N SER A 132 4.14 2.18 -11.54
CA SER A 132 5.16 1.19 -11.18
C SER A 132 4.61 -0.22 -11.45
N GLU A 133 4.83 -0.69 -12.68
CA GLU A 133 4.37 -2.01 -13.11
C GLU A 133 5.01 -3.16 -12.33
N SER A 134 4.31 -4.30 -12.26
CA SER A 134 4.78 -5.50 -11.54
C SER A 134 5.03 -5.29 -10.05
N THR A 135 4.46 -4.24 -9.46
CA THR A 135 4.47 -3.99 -8.02
C THR A 135 3.08 -4.15 -7.41
N GLY A 136 3.00 -4.09 -6.08
CA GLY A 136 1.73 -3.95 -5.38
C GLY A 136 1.76 -4.52 -3.96
N LEU A 137 0.56 -4.62 -3.38
CA LEU A 137 0.34 -5.05 -2.01
C LEU A 137 -0.65 -6.21 -1.95
N GLU A 138 -0.35 -7.20 -1.13
CA GLU A 138 -1.21 -8.37 -0.88
C GLU A 138 -1.40 -8.54 0.63
N ALA A 139 -2.64 -8.70 1.07
CA ALA A 139 -2.93 -9.01 2.47
C ALA A 139 -2.62 -10.48 2.77
N GLU A 140 -2.02 -10.76 3.93
CA GLU A 140 -1.83 -12.12 4.41
C GLU A 140 -3.07 -12.68 5.10
N ASP A 141 -3.10 -14.02 5.22
CA ASP A 141 -4.08 -14.73 6.01
C ASP A 141 -3.99 -14.32 7.48
N VAL A 142 -5.14 -14.29 8.14
CA VAL A 142 -5.19 -13.92 9.55
C VAL A 142 -6.26 -14.65 10.33
N ASP A 143 -5.91 -14.96 11.58
CA ASP A 143 -6.79 -15.59 12.56
C ASP A 143 -7.26 -14.59 13.60
N THR A 144 -8.54 -14.67 13.94
CA THR A 144 -9.11 -13.91 15.05
C THR A 144 -10.25 -14.64 15.74
N LEU A 145 -10.72 -14.05 16.85
CA LEU A 145 -11.94 -14.46 17.52
C LEU A 145 -13.14 -13.76 16.85
N GLY A 146 -14.02 -14.56 16.26
CA GLY A 146 -15.30 -14.13 15.70
C GLY A 146 -16.43 -14.23 16.71
N LEU A 147 -17.40 -13.33 16.58
CA LEU A 147 -18.65 -13.30 17.31
C LEU A 147 -19.78 -13.16 16.30
N THR A 148 -20.82 -13.99 16.43
CA THR A 148 -22.05 -13.82 15.66
C THR A 148 -23.25 -13.66 16.57
N ILE A 149 -24.16 -12.77 16.18
CA ILE A 149 -25.42 -12.52 16.87
C ILE A 149 -26.53 -12.73 15.85
N ASN A 150 -27.46 -13.63 16.13
CA ASN A 150 -28.61 -13.88 15.27
C ASN A 150 -29.89 -13.44 15.96
N TYR A 151 -30.73 -12.72 15.22
CA TYR A 151 -32.12 -12.46 15.55
C TYR A 151 -33.01 -13.28 14.61
N TYR A 152 -33.71 -14.28 15.14
CA TYR A 152 -34.60 -15.13 14.36
C TYR A 152 -35.95 -14.43 14.17
N MET A 153 -36.31 -14.14 12.93
CA MET A 153 -37.65 -13.66 12.59
C MET A 153 -38.67 -14.80 12.62
N ASN A 154 -38.23 -16.01 12.25
CA ASN A 154 -38.96 -17.27 12.31
C ASN A 154 -37.98 -18.45 12.36
N ASP A 155 -38.49 -19.68 12.30
CA ASP A 155 -37.68 -20.91 12.35
C ASP A 155 -36.59 -21.01 11.28
N ASN A 156 -36.76 -20.35 10.14
CA ASN A 156 -35.89 -20.46 8.97
C ASN A 156 -35.18 -19.17 8.60
N VAL A 157 -35.64 -18.00 9.04
CA VAL A 157 -35.08 -16.70 8.63
C VAL A 157 -34.54 -15.94 9.83
N SER A 158 -33.29 -15.49 9.73
CA SER A 158 -32.66 -14.64 10.74
C SER A 158 -31.87 -13.49 10.14
N LEU A 159 -31.71 -12.42 10.92
CA LEU A 159 -30.68 -11.41 10.68
C LEU A 159 -29.46 -11.76 11.52
N GLN A 160 -28.29 -11.80 10.89
CA GLN A 160 -27.03 -12.14 11.52
C GLN A 160 -26.08 -10.94 11.48
N LEU A 161 -25.58 -10.52 12.63
CA LEU A 161 -24.46 -9.61 12.75
C LEU A 161 -23.20 -10.44 13.02
N ILE A 162 -22.18 -10.26 12.18
CA ILE A 162 -20.86 -10.87 12.31
C ILE A 162 -19.87 -9.76 12.71
N GLY A 163 -19.10 -10.02 13.75
CA GLY A 163 -18.02 -9.15 14.20
C GLY A 163 -16.97 -9.96 14.94
N GLY A 164 -16.06 -9.29 15.63
CA GLY A 164 -15.01 -9.99 16.35
C GLY A 164 -13.95 -9.04 16.89
N ILE A 165 -12.85 -9.61 17.35
CA ILE A 165 -11.65 -8.83 17.68
C ILE A 165 -11.00 -8.43 16.35
N PRO A 166 -10.80 -7.13 16.08
CA PRO A 166 -10.16 -6.67 14.84
C PRO A 166 -8.71 -7.20 14.77
N PRO A 167 -8.38 -8.07 13.80
CA PRO A 167 -7.02 -8.58 13.69
C PRO A 167 -6.04 -7.51 13.24
N LYS A 168 -4.76 -7.76 13.48
CA LYS A 168 -3.68 -7.08 12.75
C LYS A 168 -3.31 -7.97 11.57
N VAL A 169 -3.39 -7.41 10.37
CA VAL A 169 -3.08 -8.06 9.11
C VAL A 169 -1.72 -7.58 8.65
N ASP A 170 -0.84 -8.52 8.35
CA ASP A 170 0.43 -8.23 7.69
C ASP A 170 0.18 -8.10 6.17
N ILE A 171 0.80 -7.10 5.55
CA ILE A 171 0.67 -6.80 4.13
C ILE A 171 2.00 -7.10 3.45
N LYS A 172 2.02 -8.06 2.52
CA LYS A 172 3.19 -8.36 1.69
C LYS A 172 3.33 -7.34 0.57
N GLY A 173 4.58 -6.97 0.33
CA GLY A 173 4.97 -6.18 -0.83
C GLY A 173 5.36 -7.07 -2.01
N LYS A 174 5.11 -6.61 -3.23
CA LYS A 174 5.56 -7.24 -4.47
C LYS A 174 6.34 -6.24 -5.33
N GLY A 175 7.38 -6.74 -5.98
CA GLY A 175 8.19 -5.97 -6.92
C GLY A 175 9.10 -4.94 -6.26
N GLU A 176 9.64 -4.06 -7.09
CA GLU A 176 10.53 -2.96 -6.72
C GLU A 176 10.06 -1.71 -7.46
N ILE A 177 10.01 -0.59 -6.73
CA ILE A 177 9.56 0.70 -7.27
C ILE A 177 10.80 1.46 -7.73
N PHE A 178 10.75 1.90 -8.99
CA PHE A 178 11.74 2.80 -9.58
C PHE A 178 11.07 4.11 -9.98
N ALA A 179 11.82 5.21 -9.93
CA ALA A 179 11.42 6.50 -10.48
C ALA A 179 12.14 6.72 -11.83
N PRO A 180 11.40 6.91 -12.93
CA PRO A 180 11.99 6.95 -14.28
C PRO A 180 12.49 8.36 -14.62
N LEU A 181 13.67 8.72 -14.11
CA LEU A 181 14.28 10.01 -14.42
C LEU A 181 14.67 10.06 -15.89
N SER A 182 14.25 11.11 -16.58
CA SER A 182 14.74 11.47 -17.91
C SER A 182 14.94 12.97 -18.03
N GLY A 183 15.61 13.42 -19.10
CA GLY A 183 15.74 14.84 -19.37
C GLY A 183 17.04 15.22 -20.07
N LEU A 184 17.47 16.46 -19.84
CA LEU A 184 18.67 17.01 -20.46
C LEU A 184 19.41 17.90 -19.47
N ALA A 185 20.68 17.60 -19.22
CA ALA A 185 21.60 18.48 -18.51
C ALA A 185 22.33 19.39 -19.50
N LEU A 186 22.45 20.67 -19.15
CA LEU A 186 23.17 21.70 -19.89
C LEU A 186 24.34 22.16 -19.02
N PRO A 187 25.54 21.60 -19.23
CA PRO A 187 26.76 21.99 -18.52
C PRO A 187 27.13 23.45 -18.78
N THR A 188 28.02 23.98 -17.95
CA THR A 188 28.54 25.36 -18.06
C THR A 188 30.06 25.38 -18.15
N GLY A 189 30.63 26.55 -18.49
CA GLY A 189 32.08 26.73 -18.56
C GLY A 189 32.75 25.83 -19.59
N VAL A 190 33.89 25.23 -19.24
CA VAL A 190 34.64 24.35 -20.16
C VAL A 190 33.86 23.08 -20.50
N ALA A 191 32.97 22.60 -19.62
CA ALA A 191 32.13 21.44 -19.91
C ALA A 191 31.10 21.74 -21.02
N ALA A 192 30.59 22.97 -21.13
CA ALA A 192 29.71 23.37 -22.22
C ALA A 192 30.42 23.38 -23.59
N MET A 193 31.73 23.57 -23.62
CA MET A 193 32.52 23.48 -24.86
C MET A 193 32.71 22.03 -25.31
N ILE A 194 32.72 21.09 -24.36
CA ILE A 194 32.85 19.65 -24.63
C ILE A 194 31.49 19.05 -25.01
N PHE A 195 30.42 19.50 -24.34
CA PHE A 195 29.05 19.02 -24.52
C PHE A 195 28.12 20.17 -24.92
N PRO A 196 28.25 20.73 -26.14
CA PRO A 196 27.49 21.91 -26.56
C PRO A 196 25.99 21.64 -26.67
N ASP A 197 25.60 20.41 -26.99
CA ASP A 197 24.19 20.00 -27.10
C ASP A 197 23.61 19.47 -25.79
N GLY A 198 24.40 19.50 -24.71
CA GLY A 198 24.05 18.95 -23.40
C GLY A 198 24.29 17.45 -23.27
N LEU A 199 23.81 16.91 -22.15
CA LEU A 199 23.95 15.52 -21.75
C LEU A 199 22.55 14.93 -21.52
N PRO A 200 22.08 14.03 -22.39
CA PRO A 200 20.81 13.34 -22.19
C PRO A 200 20.82 12.53 -20.88
N LEU A 201 19.74 12.67 -20.12
CA LEU A 201 19.53 11.97 -18.85
C LEU A 201 18.52 10.83 -19.03
N GLY A 202 18.79 9.69 -18.42
CA GLY A 202 17.94 8.51 -18.45
C GLY A 202 18.38 7.51 -17.40
N GLN A 203 17.68 7.47 -16.27
CA GLN A 203 18.00 6.60 -15.15
C GLN A 203 16.75 6.16 -14.41
N ASP A 204 16.59 4.84 -14.24
CA ASP A 204 15.62 4.30 -13.29
C ASP A 204 16.23 4.34 -11.89
N ILE A 205 15.74 5.26 -11.06
CA ILE A 205 16.22 5.45 -9.69
C ILE A 205 15.51 4.45 -8.79
N PRO A 206 16.21 3.50 -8.14
CA PRO A 206 15.57 2.58 -7.19
C PRO A 206 15.06 3.37 -5.99
N ILE A 207 13.77 3.23 -5.70
CA ILE A 207 13.12 3.88 -4.56
C ILE A 207 13.01 2.89 -3.40
N THR A 208 12.31 1.77 -3.60
CA THR A 208 12.19 0.77 -2.55
C THR A 208 11.86 -0.59 -3.14
N ASN A 209 12.45 -1.64 -2.56
CA ASN A 209 12.16 -3.02 -2.91
C ASN A 209 11.11 -3.58 -1.93
N LEU A 210 9.89 -3.76 -2.42
CA LEU A 210 8.76 -4.23 -1.62
C LEU A 210 8.83 -5.75 -1.40
N GLY A 211 9.36 -6.48 -2.38
CA GLY A 211 9.40 -7.95 -2.39
C GLY A 211 10.51 -8.58 -1.54
N ASN A 212 11.54 -7.83 -1.16
CA ASN A 212 12.63 -8.34 -0.32
C ASN A 212 12.37 -8.25 1.18
N LYS A 213 11.23 -7.67 1.59
CA LYS A 213 10.81 -7.57 2.99
C LYS A 213 9.86 -8.71 3.34
N SER A 214 9.88 -9.15 4.60
CA SER A 214 8.88 -10.12 5.10
C SER A 214 7.46 -9.56 5.02
N LYS A 215 7.32 -8.24 5.27
CA LYS A 215 6.10 -7.48 5.09
C LYS A 215 6.40 -6.02 4.77
N ALA A 216 5.55 -5.44 3.92
CA ALA A 216 5.60 -4.03 3.55
C ALA A 216 4.91 -3.14 4.58
N ALA A 217 3.81 -3.63 5.17
CA ALA A 217 3.06 -2.89 6.19
C ALA A 217 2.30 -3.83 7.13
N THR A 218 1.74 -3.26 8.18
CA THR A 218 0.71 -3.90 9.02
C THR A 218 -0.49 -2.96 9.12
N ALA A 219 -1.71 -3.49 9.13
CA ALA A 219 -2.93 -2.73 9.32
C ALA A 219 -3.88 -3.45 10.28
N ARG A 220 -4.67 -2.69 11.05
CA ARG A 220 -5.77 -3.25 11.83
C ARG A 220 -7.05 -3.21 11.01
N ALA A 221 -7.67 -4.37 10.81
CA ALA A 221 -8.84 -4.52 9.97
C ALA A 221 -10.12 -4.65 10.81
N TRP A 222 -11.08 -3.76 10.57
CA TRP A 222 -12.43 -3.81 11.14
C TRP A 222 -13.42 -4.16 10.03
N THR A 223 -13.98 -5.37 10.09
CA THR A 223 -14.83 -5.91 9.01
C THR A 223 -16.18 -6.44 9.52
N PRO A 224 -16.99 -5.64 10.24
CA PRO A 224 -18.34 -6.09 10.61
C PRO A 224 -19.20 -6.38 9.37
N ALA A 225 -20.03 -7.41 9.46
CA ALA A 225 -20.96 -7.78 8.40
C ALA A 225 -22.37 -8.01 8.95
N LEU A 226 -23.36 -7.67 8.12
CA LEU A 226 -24.78 -7.90 8.40
C LEU A 226 -25.36 -8.75 7.27
N GLU A 227 -25.98 -9.87 7.63
CA GLU A 227 -26.53 -10.84 6.68
C GLU A 227 -27.99 -11.17 6.98
N ALA A 228 -28.77 -11.40 5.93
CA ALA A 228 -30.01 -12.16 6.01
C ALA A 228 -29.69 -13.63 5.74
N GLN A 229 -30.07 -14.49 6.67
CA GLN A 229 -29.78 -15.92 6.64
C GLN A 229 -31.06 -16.73 6.48
N TYR A 230 -31.02 -17.74 5.61
CA TYR A 230 -32.02 -18.79 5.50
C TYR A 230 -31.45 -20.13 5.98
N GLN A 231 -32.03 -20.65 7.06
CA GLN A 231 -31.66 -21.87 7.75
C GLN A 231 -32.63 -23.00 7.37
N PHE A 232 -32.11 -24.08 6.81
CA PHE A 232 -32.89 -25.26 6.43
C PHE A 232 -33.24 -26.15 7.64
N GLY A 233 -34.32 -26.93 7.50
CA GLY A 233 -34.83 -27.80 8.55
C GLY A 233 -35.55 -27.05 9.67
N LYS A 234 -36.06 -27.80 10.66
CA LYS A 234 -36.88 -27.27 11.76
C LYS A 234 -36.15 -27.41 13.10
N SER A 235 -36.20 -26.35 13.90
CA SER A 235 -35.61 -26.33 15.24
C SER A 235 -36.26 -27.39 16.14
N GLY A 236 -35.46 -28.05 16.98
CA GLY A 236 -35.91 -29.12 17.87
C GLY A 236 -36.19 -30.48 17.19
N ILE A 237 -36.18 -30.54 15.85
CA ILE A 237 -36.34 -31.78 15.08
C ILE A 237 -35.02 -32.16 14.41
N ASN A 238 -34.46 -31.23 13.63
CA ASN A 238 -33.22 -31.47 12.89
C ASN A 238 -32.02 -30.98 13.71
N LYS A 239 -31.16 -31.90 14.16
CA LYS A 239 -29.91 -31.53 14.83
C LYS A 239 -28.93 -30.84 13.90
N PHE A 240 -28.75 -31.37 12.69
CA PHE A 240 -27.93 -30.76 11.66
C PHE A 240 -28.79 -29.87 10.77
N ARG A 241 -28.44 -28.59 10.69
CA ARG A 241 -29.19 -27.58 9.94
C ARG A 241 -28.22 -26.79 9.05
N PRO A 242 -28.21 -27.01 7.74
CA PRO A 242 -27.52 -26.14 6.79
C PRO A 242 -28.16 -24.74 6.71
N TYR A 243 -27.39 -23.73 6.33
CA TYR A 243 -27.89 -22.40 6.02
C TYR A 243 -27.11 -21.73 4.90
N VAL A 244 -27.75 -20.73 4.29
CA VAL A 244 -27.13 -19.77 3.39
C VAL A 244 -27.42 -18.36 3.87
N GLY A 245 -26.49 -17.44 3.63
CA GLY A 245 -26.56 -16.04 4.03
C GLY A 245 -26.15 -15.13 2.88
N VAL A 246 -26.78 -13.95 2.81
CA VAL A 246 -26.39 -12.87 1.90
C VAL A 246 -26.45 -11.55 2.65
N GLY A 247 -25.49 -10.67 2.40
CA GLY A 247 -25.41 -9.43 3.17
C GLY A 247 -24.38 -8.44 2.68
N LEU A 248 -24.06 -7.52 3.57
CA LEU A 248 -23.08 -6.47 3.35
C LEU A 248 -22.05 -6.47 4.47
N MET A 249 -20.79 -6.30 4.10
CA MET A 249 -19.65 -6.07 4.97
C MET A 249 -19.21 -4.63 4.84
N TYR A 250 -18.89 -3.98 5.96
CA TYR A 250 -18.22 -2.69 5.98
C TYR A 250 -16.78 -2.90 6.46
N ALA A 251 -15.81 -2.47 5.68
CA ALA A 251 -14.39 -2.62 5.95
C ALA A 251 -13.77 -1.24 6.23
N TYR A 252 -13.12 -1.14 7.39
CA TYR A 252 -12.40 0.04 7.86
C TYR A 252 -11.01 -0.39 8.34
N PHE A 253 -9.97 0.35 7.95
CA PHE A 253 -8.59 0.02 8.26
C PHE A 253 -7.91 1.16 9.02
N ASN A 254 -7.23 0.83 10.11
CA ASN A 254 -6.49 1.82 10.89
C ASN A 254 -5.20 1.24 11.47
N ASP A 255 -4.49 2.06 12.26
CA ASP A 255 -3.16 1.71 12.81
C ASP A 255 -2.19 1.21 11.72
N ILE A 256 -2.25 1.80 10.52
CA ILE A 256 -1.41 1.40 9.40
C ILE A 256 0.05 1.77 9.70
N LYS A 257 0.93 0.79 9.64
CA LYS A 257 2.36 0.96 9.91
C LYS A 257 3.17 0.35 8.79
N LEU A 258 3.83 1.20 8.01
CA LEU A 258 4.86 0.77 7.07
C LEU A 258 6.03 0.12 7.81
N ASN A 259 6.65 -0.85 7.14
CA ASN A 259 8.00 -1.30 7.43
C ASN A 259 8.95 -0.10 7.58
N SER A 260 9.86 -0.17 8.55
CA SER A 260 10.79 0.94 8.85
C SER A 260 11.72 1.26 7.69
N GLU A 261 12.17 0.25 6.93
CA GLU A 261 13.04 0.44 5.78
C GLU A 261 12.28 1.11 4.64
N ILE A 262 11.08 0.63 4.29
CA ILE A 262 10.24 1.27 3.27
C ILE A 262 9.90 2.72 3.66
N ARG A 263 9.63 3.00 4.93
CA ARG A 263 9.43 4.38 5.39
C ARG A 263 10.68 5.23 5.16
N SER A 264 11.86 4.73 5.55
CA SER A 264 13.13 5.42 5.36
C SER A 264 13.43 5.67 3.87
N ASP A 265 13.13 4.70 3.01
CA ASP A 265 13.29 4.80 1.56
C ASP A 265 12.39 5.91 0.97
N LEU A 266 11.13 5.98 1.42
CA LEU A 266 10.18 7.02 1.01
C LEU A 266 10.57 8.42 1.53
N GLU A 267 11.11 8.51 2.76
CA GLU A 267 11.67 9.75 3.29
C GLU A 267 12.88 10.21 2.47
N ALA A 268 13.78 9.29 2.10
CA ALA A 268 14.91 9.57 1.22
C ALA A 268 14.43 10.07 -0.16
N ALA A 269 13.43 9.40 -0.76
CA ALA A 269 12.81 9.85 -2.00
C ALA A 269 12.18 11.25 -1.88
N GLY A 270 11.56 11.56 -0.74
CA GLY A 270 11.07 12.90 -0.41
C GLY A 270 12.20 13.94 -0.41
N HIS A 271 13.36 13.62 0.18
CA HIS A 271 14.52 14.49 0.12
C HIS A 271 15.04 14.69 -1.31
N MET A 272 15.04 13.66 -2.16
CA MET A 272 15.41 13.78 -3.57
C MET A 272 14.50 14.77 -4.30
N ILE A 273 13.18 14.60 -4.18
CA ILE A 273 12.19 15.51 -4.78
C ILE A 273 12.39 16.93 -4.26
N GLN A 274 12.54 17.13 -2.95
CA GLN A 274 12.77 18.45 -2.39
C GLN A 274 14.08 19.08 -2.89
N ASN A 275 15.16 18.31 -3.03
CA ASN A 275 16.42 18.83 -3.57
C ASN A 275 16.28 19.32 -5.02
N VAL A 276 15.49 18.63 -5.86
CA VAL A 276 15.17 19.13 -7.20
C VAL A 276 14.44 20.47 -7.13
N LEU A 277 13.45 20.59 -6.25
CA LEU A 277 12.71 21.85 -6.05
C LEU A 277 13.57 22.97 -5.45
N ASP A 278 14.61 22.61 -4.68
CA ASP A 278 15.57 23.53 -4.06
C ASP A 278 16.69 23.97 -5.04
N ASN A 279 16.60 23.61 -6.33
CA ASN A 279 17.65 23.84 -7.33
C ASN A 279 18.99 23.13 -7.00
N LYS A 280 18.92 21.89 -6.50
CA LYS A 280 20.06 21.06 -6.12
C LYS A 280 19.93 19.63 -6.66
N ALA A 281 19.64 19.50 -7.96
CA ALA A 281 19.39 18.20 -8.60
C ALA A 281 20.56 17.20 -8.46
N GLY A 282 21.81 17.67 -8.42
CA GLY A 282 22.97 16.83 -8.15
C GLY A 282 22.95 16.24 -6.74
N ALA A 283 22.59 17.05 -5.74
CA ALA A 283 22.42 16.59 -4.36
C ALA A 283 21.26 15.59 -4.21
N ALA A 284 20.21 15.71 -5.04
CA ALA A 284 19.13 14.73 -5.12
C ALA A 284 19.66 13.35 -5.54
N LEU A 285 20.44 13.28 -6.62
CA LEU A 285 21.00 12.01 -7.11
C LEU A 285 22.07 11.43 -6.18
N ASP A 286 22.80 12.28 -5.45
CA ASP A 286 23.72 11.84 -4.39
C ASP A 286 23.01 11.37 -3.11
N GLY A 287 21.68 11.43 -3.04
CA GLY A 287 20.90 11.03 -1.87
C GLY A 287 21.12 11.93 -0.65
N GLN A 288 21.48 13.20 -0.85
CA GLN A 288 21.73 14.13 0.25
C GLN A 288 20.43 14.57 0.91
N VAL A 289 20.50 14.84 2.21
CA VAL A 289 19.36 15.42 2.97
C VAL A 289 19.05 16.82 2.46
N SER A 290 17.78 17.08 2.18
CA SER A 290 17.29 18.37 1.69
C SER A 290 17.03 19.39 2.81
N SER A 291 16.51 20.58 2.45
CA SER A 291 16.14 21.61 3.41
C SER A 291 14.89 21.30 4.26
N GLY A 292 14.11 20.29 3.86
CA GLY A 292 12.83 19.95 4.48
C GLY A 292 12.90 18.80 5.49
N VAL A 293 11.83 18.63 6.26
CA VAL A 293 11.61 17.46 7.13
C VAL A 293 10.56 16.58 6.47
N MET A 294 10.91 15.33 6.18
CA MET A 294 10.01 14.42 5.45
C MET A 294 9.15 13.62 6.42
N ARG A 295 7.83 13.58 6.17
CA ARG A 295 6.90 12.66 6.82
C ARG A 295 6.20 11.81 5.79
N VAL A 296 6.05 10.53 6.11
CA VAL A 296 5.26 9.58 5.31
C VAL A 296 3.93 9.32 6.01
N ASP A 297 2.85 9.70 5.33
CA ASP A 297 1.47 9.46 5.73
C ASP A 297 0.89 8.32 4.89
N VAL A 298 0.20 7.37 5.53
CA VAL A 298 -0.43 6.24 4.85
C VAL A 298 -1.85 6.06 5.34
N ASP A 299 -2.77 6.04 4.37
CA ASP A 299 -4.20 5.91 4.60
C ASP A 299 -4.78 4.82 3.67
N ALA A 300 -5.89 4.23 4.09
CA ALA A 300 -6.69 3.34 3.28
C ALA A 300 -8.14 3.78 3.35
N ASP A 301 -8.85 3.73 2.23
CA ASP A 301 -10.25 4.14 2.17
C ASP A 301 -11.15 3.14 2.92
N ASP A 302 -12.39 3.54 3.17
CA ASP A 302 -13.41 2.62 3.67
C ASP A 302 -14.10 1.93 2.50
N ALA A 303 -14.56 0.70 2.70
CA ALA A 303 -15.21 -0.07 1.66
C ALA A 303 -16.47 -0.78 2.15
N ILE A 304 -17.47 -0.88 1.27
CA ILE A 304 -18.65 -1.73 1.48
C ILE A 304 -18.61 -2.85 0.44
N ALA A 305 -18.72 -4.09 0.90
CA ALA A 305 -18.62 -5.28 0.07
C ALA A 305 -19.86 -6.17 0.22
N PRO A 306 -20.42 -6.71 -0.87
CA PRO A 306 -21.38 -7.80 -0.76
C PRO A 306 -20.69 -9.05 -0.22
N ILE A 307 -21.36 -9.76 0.69
CA ILE A 307 -20.91 -11.02 1.26
C ILE A 307 -21.97 -12.10 1.06
N VAL A 308 -21.52 -13.31 0.76
CA VAL A 308 -22.34 -14.53 0.71
C VAL A 308 -21.73 -15.60 1.60
N THR A 309 -22.59 -16.33 2.30
CA THR A 309 -22.18 -17.29 3.33
C THR A 309 -22.91 -18.60 3.14
N ALA A 310 -22.20 -19.71 3.33
CA ALA A 310 -22.77 -21.04 3.41
C ALA A 310 -22.24 -21.74 4.65
N GLY A 311 -23.11 -22.39 5.42
CA GLY A 311 -22.71 -23.01 6.66
C GLY A 311 -23.71 -24.00 7.20
N PHE A 312 -23.48 -24.45 8.42
CA PHE A 312 -24.41 -25.29 9.16
C PHE A 312 -24.29 -25.07 10.66
N THR A 313 -25.36 -25.41 11.37
CA THR A 313 -25.36 -25.57 12.82
C THR A 313 -25.63 -27.02 13.19
N TYR A 314 -25.05 -27.49 14.29
CA TYR A 314 -25.30 -28.79 14.89
C TYR A 314 -25.76 -28.63 16.33
N ASP A 315 -27.02 -28.97 16.62
CA ASP A 315 -27.61 -28.85 17.94
C ASP A 315 -27.07 -29.95 18.88
N LEU A 316 -26.32 -29.52 19.90
CA LEU A 316 -25.78 -30.39 20.94
C LEU A 316 -26.86 -30.72 21.98
N ASN A 317 -27.68 -29.72 22.31
CA ASN A 317 -28.89 -29.82 23.11
C ASN A 317 -29.82 -28.65 22.75
N ASP A 318 -30.90 -28.45 23.51
CA ASP A 318 -31.90 -27.41 23.22
C ASP A 318 -31.34 -25.98 23.21
N HIS A 319 -30.19 -25.73 23.85
CA HIS A 319 -29.59 -24.39 23.98
C HIS A 319 -28.27 -24.27 23.24
N TRP A 320 -27.40 -25.27 23.34
CA TRP A 320 -26.05 -25.24 22.80
C TRP A 320 -25.98 -25.85 21.41
N TYR A 321 -25.24 -25.19 20.51
CA TYR A 321 -25.00 -25.68 19.16
C TYR A 321 -23.56 -25.42 18.71
N GLY A 322 -23.02 -26.29 17.88
CA GLY A 322 -21.82 -26.02 17.08
C GLY A 322 -22.21 -25.30 15.79
N VAL A 323 -21.33 -24.47 15.25
CA VAL A 323 -21.53 -23.76 13.99
C VAL A 323 -20.25 -23.75 13.17
N ALA A 324 -20.40 -23.97 11.86
CA ALA A 324 -19.33 -23.82 10.91
C ALA A 324 -19.84 -23.11 9.65
N SER A 325 -19.01 -22.27 9.04
CA SER A 325 -19.33 -21.61 7.76
C SER A 325 -18.10 -21.26 6.93
N VAL A 326 -18.36 -21.04 5.65
CA VAL A 326 -17.46 -20.45 4.67
C VAL A 326 -18.20 -19.27 4.02
N SER A 327 -17.51 -18.15 3.90
CA SER A 327 -18.05 -16.89 3.38
C SER A 327 -17.11 -16.31 2.34
N TYR A 328 -17.66 -15.66 1.33
CA TYR A 328 -16.88 -14.91 0.33
C TYR A 328 -17.41 -13.49 0.24
N ALA A 329 -16.53 -12.51 0.33
CA ALA A 329 -16.86 -11.11 0.15
C ALA A 329 -16.10 -10.54 -1.04
N LYS A 330 -16.77 -9.74 -1.87
CA LYS A 330 -16.09 -8.99 -2.95
C LYS A 330 -15.64 -7.64 -2.42
N LEU A 331 -14.42 -7.59 -1.90
CA LEU A 331 -13.87 -6.47 -1.15
C LEU A 331 -12.63 -5.93 -1.83
N ASN A 332 -12.71 -4.69 -2.28
CA ASN A 332 -11.60 -3.91 -2.79
C ASN A 332 -11.47 -2.61 -1.99
N ASN A 333 -10.25 -2.08 -1.94
CA ASN A 333 -9.95 -0.82 -1.28
C ASN A 333 -8.85 -0.07 -2.05
N LYS A 334 -8.72 1.23 -1.84
CA LYS A 334 -7.62 2.05 -2.30
C LYS A 334 -6.75 2.47 -1.12
N THR A 335 -5.45 2.32 -1.27
CA THR A 335 -4.43 2.81 -0.34
C THR A 335 -3.76 4.02 -0.94
N THR A 336 -3.54 5.03 -0.11
CA THR A 336 -2.86 6.28 -0.45
C THR A 336 -1.63 6.41 0.45
N ILE A 337 -0.49 6.72 -0.15
CA ILE A 337 0.78 6.99 0.52
C ILE A 337 1.22 8.38 0.08
N ASN A 338 1.41 9.28 1.04
CA ASN A 338 1.90 10.63 0.81
C ASN A 338 3.25 10.81 1.47
N VAL A 339 4.19 11.45 0.77
CA VAL A 339 5.40 12.01 1.38
C VAL A 339 5.25 13.52 1.37
N VAL A 340 5.30 14.12 2.55
CA VAL A 340 5.08 15.56 2.73
C VAL A 340 6.30 16.20 3.38
N ASN A 341 6.63 17.42 2.95
CA ASN A 341 7.56 18.26 3.68
C ASN A 341 6.81 18.90 4.86
N GLU A 342 7.06 18.43 6.07
CA GLU A 342 6.39 18.92 7.28
C GLU A 342 6.62 20.41 7.53
N SER A 343 7.80 20.91 7.16
CA SER A 343 8.18 22.31 7.37
C SER A 343 7.32 23.27 6.55
N THR A 344 6.82 22.82 5.39
CA THR A 344 6.06 23.67 4.44
C THR A 344 4.62 23.22 4.23
N GLY A 345 4.28 21.98 4.60
CA GLY A 345 3.02 21.33 4.29
C GLY A 345 2.88 20.88 2.82
N GLN A 346 3.94 21.02 2.02
CA GLN A 346 3.91 20.63 0.61
C GLN A 346 3.92 19.10 0.46
N GLN A 347 2.98 18.57 -0.32
CA GLN A 347 3.00 17.18 -0.75
C GLN A 347 4.03 17.01 -1.86
N LEU A 348 5.05 16.17 -1.61
CA LEU A 348 6.15 15.92 -2.53
C LEU A 348 5.90 14.68 -3.39
N ILE A 349 5.36 13.62 -2.79
CA ILE A 349 5.02 12.37 -3.47
C ILE A 349 3.60 11.97 -3.08
N HIS A 350 2.82 11.55 -4.07
CA HIS A 350 1.50 10.96 -3.90
C HIS A 350 1.46 9.63 -4.65
N ALA A 351 1.31 8.54 -3.91
CA ALA A 351 1.20 7.21 -4.50
C ALA A 351 -0.14 6.58 -4.11
N THR A 352 -0.78 5.93 -5.07
CA THR A 352 -2.02 5.20 -4.83
C THR A 352 -1.96 3.80 -5.43
N THR A 353 -2.52 2.82 -4.73
CA THR A 353 -2.67 1.46 -5.24
C THR A 353 -4.01 0.89 -4.81
N LYS A 354 -4.56 0.00 -5.62
CA LYS A 354 -5.76 -0.76 -5.30
C LYS A 354 -5.36 -2.05 -4.59
N ILE A 355 -5.95 -2.31 -3.43
CA ILE A 355 -5.80 -3.58 -2.73
C ILE A 355 -7.07 -4.40 -2.96
N ASP A 356 -6.93 -5.45 -3.75
CA ASP A 356 -7.95 -6.47 -3.88
C ASP A 356 -7.79 -7.46 -2.72
N ILE A 357 -8.81 -7.57 -1.87
CA ILE A 357 -8.77 -8.46 -0.71
C ILE A 357 -9.60 -9.71 -1.02
N ASP A 358 -10.82 -9.51 -1.51
CA ASP A 358 -11.78 -10.57 -1.90
C ASP A 358 -11.72 -11.82 -0.98
N PRO A 359 -11.93 -11.65 0.34
CA PRO A 359 -11.55 -12.68 1.29
C PRO A 359 -12.48 -13.90 1.25
N LEU A 360 -11.88 -15.08 1.34
CA LEU A 360 -12.54 -16.31 1.75
C LEU A 360 -12.42 -16.45 3.27
N ILE A 361 -13.54 -16.47 3.97
CA ILE A 361 -13.59 -16.47 5.44
C ILE A 361 -14.17 -17.78 5.91
N THR A 362 -13.48 -18.47 6.83
CA THR A 362 -14.02 -19.64 7.51
C THR A 362 -14.26 -19.32 8.98
N TYR A 363 -15.33 -19.90 9.53
CA TYR A 363 -15.71 -19.74 10.91
C TYR A 363 -16.04 -21.10 11.52
N LEU A 364 -15.55 -21.36 12.73
CA LEU A 364 -15.87 -22.54 13.53
C LEU A 364 -16.06 -22.12 14.99
N GLY A 365 -17.25 -22.37 15.54
CA GLY A 365 -17.59 -21.90 16.87
C GLY A 365 -18.65 -22.70 17.59
N VAL A 366 -18.95 -22.25 18.80
CA VAL A 366 -20.01 -22.77 19.65
C VAL A 366 -20.93 -21.61 20.03
N GLY A 367 -22.23 -21.86 19.99
CA GLY A 367 -23.24 -20.87 20.31
C GLY A 367 -24.29 -21.35 21.29
N TYR A 368 -25.03 -20.37 21.80
CA TYR A 368 -26.14 -20.53 22.73
C TYR A 368 -27.38 -19.85 22.19
N ARG A 369 -28.54 -20.51 22.29
CA ARG A 369 -29.85 -19.97 21.90
C ARG A 369 -30.69 -19.69 23.14
N PHE A 370 -31.24 -18.47 23.21
CA PHE A 370 -32.09 -17.97 24.28
C PHE A 370 -33.57 -18.25 24.01
#